data_AF-A0A843L3J4-F1
#
_entry.id   AF-A0A843L3J4-F1
#
_cell.length_a   1.000
_cell.length_b   1.000
_cell.length_c   1.000
_cell.angle_alpha   90.00
_cell.angle_beta   90.00
_cell.angle_gamma   90.00
#
_symmetry.space_group_name_H-M   'P 1'
#
loop_
_entity.id
_entity.type
_entity.pdbx_description
1 polymer ?
#
loop_
_entity_poly.entity_id
_entity_poly.type
_entity_poly.pdbx_seq_one_letter_code
_entity_poly.pdbx_strand_id
1 'polypeptide(L)' 'MWAYIKRSDGRTEEREFPAGVYIEVGDILEDGSIVIDLPYSDEIDDDTEPLALYDD' A
#
# COMPACT_ATOMS: atom_id res chain seq x y z
N MET A 1 6.30 9.32 -1.64
CA MET A 1 5.45 8.12 -1.76
C MET A 1 4.02 8.56 -1.49
N TRP A 2 3.03 8.12 -2.25
CA TRP A 2 1.61 8.41 -1.97
C TRP A 2 0.90 7.11 -1.56
N ALA A 3 -0.31 7.21 -1.03
CA ALA A 3 -1.19 6.06 -0.80
C ALA A 3 -2.65 6.48 -0.93
N TYR A 4 -3.52 5.61 -1.42
CA TYR A 4 -4.95 5.79 -1.19
C TYR A 4 -5.31 5.27 0.19
N ILE A 5 -6.03 6.12 0.92
CA ILE A 5 -6.55 5.79 2.23
C ILE A 5 -8.07 5.84 2.20
N LYS A 6 -8.71 4.99 2.99
CA LYS A 6 -10.14 5.01 3.25
C LYS A 6 -10.36 5.54 4.65
N ARG A 7 -11.02 6.69 4.74
CA ARG A 7 -11.39 7.31 6.02
C ARG A 7 -12.52 6.54 6.68
N SER A 8 -12.70 6.73 7.98
CA SER A 8 -13.82 6.14 8.73
C SER A 8 -15.19 6.63 8.24
N ASP A 9 -15.25 7.79 7.56
CA ASP A 9 -16.45 8.31 6.86
C ASP A 9 -16.78 7.52 5.57
N GLY A 10 -15.94 6.55 5.19
CA GLY A 10 -16.10 5.70 4.01
C GLY A 10 -15.54 6.31 2.71
N ARG A 11 -15.12 7.58 2.74
CA ARG A 11 -14.48 8.26 1.61
C ARG A 11 -13.04 7.79 1.41
N THR A 12 -12.62 7.75 0.15
CA THR A 12 -11.24 7.43 -0.23
C THR A 12 -10.54 8.67 -0.74
N GLU A 13 -9.29 8.88 -0.34
CA GLU A 13 -8.46 10.00 -0.80
C GLU A 13 -7.02 9.55 -1.00
N GLU A 14 -6.33 10.19 -1.94
CA GLU A 14 -4.88 10.07 -2.09
C GLU A 14 -4.18 10.93 -1.04
N ARG A 15 -3.17 10.37 -0.39
CA ARG A 15 -2.39 11.04 0.64
C ARG A 15 -0.91 10.84 0.39
N GLU A 16 -0.17 11.94 0.42
CA GLU A 16 1.29 11.92 0.32
C GLU A 16 1.92 11.64 1.68
N PHE A 17 2.94 10.79 1.68
CA PHE A 17 3.73 10.43 2.86
C PHE A 17 5.19 10.86 2.69
N PRO A 18 5.84 11.31 3.78
CA PRO A 18 7.25 11.63 3.75
C PRO A 18 8.09 10.38 3.43
N ALA A 19 9.23 10.60 2.77
CA ALA A 19 10.16 9.52 2.44
C ALA A 19 10.70 8.88 3.74
N GLY A 20 10.76 7.55 3.78
CA GLY A 20 11.19 6.78 4.96
C GLY A 20 10.06 6.27 5.86
N VAL A 21 8.81 6.54 5.49
CA VAL A 21 7.64 5.90 6.12
C VAL A 21 7.31 4.61 5.37
N TYR A 22 7.29 3.50 6.10
CA TYR A 22 6.83 2.21 5.59
C TYR A 22 5.34 2.07 5.91
N ILE A 23 4.54 1.92 4.86
CA ILE A 23 3.09 1.67 4.94
C ILE A 23 2.75 0.53 3.98
N GLU A 24 1.81 -0.30 4.38
CA GLU A 24 1.31 -1.45 3.62
C GLU A 24 -0.21 -1.36 3.46
N VAL A 25 -0.75 -1.96 2.40
CA VAL A 25 -2.21 -2.02 2.19
C VAL A 25 -2.83 -2.84 3.33
N GLY A 26 -3.80 -2.24 4.03
CA GLY A 26 -4.42 -2.77 5.24
C GLY A 26 -3.98 -2.10 6.54
N ASP A 27 -2.92 -1.29 6.50
CA ASP A 27 -2.42 -0.58 7.68
C ASP A 27 -3.41 0.51 8.15
N ILE A 28 -3.47 0.73 9.47
CA ILE A 28 -4.36 1.72 10.10
C ILE A 28 -3.53 2.92 10.55
N LEU A 29 -3.77 4.06 9.91
CA LEU A 29 -3.11 5.32 10.22
C LEU A 29 -3.58 5.90 11.56
N GLU A 30 -2.82 6.85 12.12
CA GLU A 30 -3.16 7.54 13.39
C GLU A 30 -4.55 8.20 13.39
N ASP A 31 -5.03 8.66 12.23
CA ASP A 31 -6.36 9.25 12.07
C ASP A 31 -7.50 8.20 12.01
N GLY A 32 -7.17 6.90 12.12
CA GLY A 32 -8.12 5.79 11.98
C GLY A 32 -8.51 5.49 10.52
N SER A 33 -7.78 6.06 9.56
CA SER A 33 -7.93 5.77 8.13
C SER A 33 -7.14 4.51 7.75
N ILE A 34 -7.64 3.74 6.79
CA ILE A 34 -7.04 2.47 6.38
C ILE A 34 -6.39 2.63 5.02
N VAL A 35 -5.13 2.20 4.85
CA VAL A 35 -4.47 2.18 3.54
C VAL A 35 -5.13 1.12 2.66
N ILE A 36 -5.62 1.52 1.49
CA ILE A 36 -6.33 0.62 0.56
C ILE A 36 -5.57 0.39 -0.74
N ASP A 37 -4.65 1.28 -1.10
CA ASP A 37 -3.82 1.15 -2.29
C ASP A 37 -2.54 1.98 -2.11
N LEU A 38 -1.46 1.51 -2.72
CA LEU A 38 -0.16 2.17 -2.75
C LEU A 38 0.28 2.22 -4.22
N PRO A 39 1.02 3.25 -4.65
CA PRO A 39 1.75 3.15 -5.90
C PRO A 39 2.59 1.89 -5.79
N TYR A 40 2.52 1.02 -6.80
CA TYR A 40 3.49 -0.06 -6.95
C TYR A 40 4.86 0.56 -6.72
N SER A 41 5.47 0.26 -5.57
CA SER A 41 6.85 0.64 -5.34
C SER A 41 7.60 -0.24 -6.33
N ASP A 42 8.17 0.36 -7.38
CA ASP A 42 9.18 -0.31 -8.23
C ASP A 42 10.36 -0.85 -7.40
N GLU A 43 10.40 -0.52 -6.10
CA GLU A 43 11.21 -1.15 -5.05
C GLU A 43 10.48 -2.36 -4.43
N ILE A 44 9.92 -3.25 -5.26
CA ILE A 44 9.66 -4.63 -4.82
C ILE A 44 11.03 -5.16 -4.42
N ASP A 45 11.18 -5.39 -3.11
CA ASP A 45 12.28 -6.14 -2.55
C ASP A 45 12.45 -7.42 -3.39
N ASP A 46 13.67 -7.59 -3.91
CA ASP A 46 14.21 -8.66 -4.73
C ASP A 46 14.19 -10.02 -3.98
N ASP A 47 13.02 -10.47 -3.49
CA ASP A 47 12.83 -11.80 -2.86
C ASP A 47 11.40 -12.35 -2.97
N THR A 48 10.55 -11.79 -3.85
CA THR A 48 9.35 -12.51 -4.29
C THR A 48 9.59 -12.99 -5.72
N GLU A 49 10.20 -14.17 -5.83
CA GLU A 49 10.09 -14.96 -7.04
C GLU A 49 8.59 -15.07 -7.38
N PRO A 50 8.12 -14.55 -8.54
CA PRO A 50 6.84 -14.98 -9.05
C PRO A 50 7.04 -16.44 -9.44
N LEU A 51 6.74 -17.38 -8.54
CA LEU A 51 6.58 -18.80 -8.85
C LEU A 51 5.32 -18.95 -9.72
N ALA A 52 5.43 -18.43 -10.94
CA ALA A 52 4.65 -18.86 -12.08
C ALA A 52 5.17 -20.23 -12.49
N LEU A 53 4.65 -21.27 -11.86
CA LEU A 53 4.57 -22.58 -12.48
C LEU A 53 3.10 -22.93 -12.62
N TYR A 54 2.57 -22.58 -13.79
CA TYR A 54 1.41 -23.26 -14.36
C TYR A 54 1.75 -24.75 -14.41
N ASP A 55 1.00 -25.57 -13.67
CA ASP A 55 1.06 -27.03 -13.77
C ASP A 55 0.22 -27.45 -15.00
N ASP A 56 0.87 -28.20 -15.89
CA ASP A 56 0.37 -28.72 -17.18
C ASP A 56 -0.78 -29.74 -17.03
#